data_AF-D3VJ21-F1
#
_entry.id   AF-D3VJ21-F1
#
_cell.length_a   1.000
_cell.length_b   1.000
_cell.length_c   1.000
_cell.angle_alpha   90.00
_cell.angle_beta   90.00
_cell.angle_gamma   90.00
#
_symmetry.space_group_name_H-M   'P 1'
#
loop_
_entity.id
_entity.type
_entity.pdbx_description
1 polymer ?
#
loop_
_entity_poly.entity_id
_entity_poly.type
_entity_poly.pdbx_seq_one_letter_code
_entity_poly.pdbx_strand_id
1 'polypeptide(L)'
;MTLSRYKTKKHDQKILDALNILDNRLFLGFIAITLTIVFIGDKGIAKVIFIIWPVYSLIYIRIFRKLSNQLIEKGMRELVNSWGNLYPFYQCSKICICLSIIGFIIFILSFFH
;
A
#
# COMPACT_ATOMS: atom_id res chain seq x y z
N MET A 1 1.08 -36.44 1.88
CA MET A 1 1.69 -35.63 2.95
C MET A 1 0.71 -34.55 3.40
N THR A 2 -0.14 -34.86 4.37
CA THR A 2 -0.97 -33.87 5.07
C THR A 2 -0.06 -33.05 5.98
N LEU A 3 0.46 -31.93 5.46
CA LEU A 3 0.88 -30.83 6.33
C LEU A 3 -0.30 -30.58 7.28
N SER A 4 -0.12 -30.94 8.56
CA SER A 4 -1.14 -30.82 9.59
C SER A 4 -1.79 -29.44 9.46
N ARG A 5 -3.12 -29.37 9.32
CA ARG A 5 -3.88 -28.10 9.17
C ARG A 5 -3.43 -27.03 10.18
N TYR A 6 -2.97 -27.46 11.35
CA TYR A 6 -2.36 -26.62 12.38
C TYR A 6 -1.09 -25.89 11.92
N LYS A 7 -0.18 -26.57 11.22
CA LYS A 7 1.05 -25.97 10.66
C LYS A 7 0.73 -24.92 9.59
N THR A 8 -0.27 -25.20 8.73
CA THR A 8 -0.73 -24.25 7.71
C THR A 8 -1.33 -22.99 8.33
N LYS A 9 -2.24 -23.14 9.30
CA LYS A 9 -2.82 -21.99 10.03
C LYS A 9 -1.76 -21.15 10.74
N LYS A 10 -0.79 -21.80 11.41
CA LYS A 10 0.31 -21.09 12.09
C LYS A 10 1.23 -20.37 11.11
N HIS A 11 1.40 -20.89 9.90
CA HIS A 11 2.15 -20.22 8.84
C HIS A 11 1.39 -18.99 8.33
N ASP A 12 0.13 -19.15 7.96
CA ASP A 12 -0.70 -18.04 7.45
C ASP A 12 -0.86 -16.92 8.49
N GLN A 13 -0.99 -17.26 9.78
CA GLN A 13 -1.02 -16.26 10.86
C GLN A 13 0.26 -15.42 10.91
N LYS A 14 1.45 -16.04 10.77
CA LYS A 14 2.72 -15.28 10.73
C LYS A 14 2.77 -14.32 9.55
N ILE A 15 2.22 -14.71 8.40
CA ILE A 15 2.16 -13.85 7.22
C ILE A 15 1.19 -12.69 7.46
N LEU A 16 0.03 -12.93 8.08
CA LEU A 16 -0.92 -11.87 8.46
C LEU A 16 -0.32 -10.89 9.46
N ASP A 17 0.38 -11.36 10.48
CA ASP A 17 1.05 -10.50 11.45
C ASP A 17 2.13 -9.64 10.76
N ALA A 18 2.90 -10.22 9.83
CA ALA A 18 3.89 -9.50 9.03
C ALA A 18 3.26 -8.43 8.12
N LEU A 19 2.12 -8.75 7.48
CA LEU A 19 1.35 -7.80 6.67
C LEU A 19 0.83 -6.65 7.52
N ASN A 20 0.34 -6.92 8.74
CA ASN A 20 -0.17 -5.90 9.66
C ASN A 20 0.95 -4.98 10.18
N ILE A 21 2.12 -5.55 10.51
CA ILE A 21 3.30 -4.75 10.88
C ILE A 21 3.74 -3.87 9.71
N LEU A 22 3.71 -4.40 8.49
CA LEU A 22 4.07 -3.66 7.28
C LEU A 22 3.10 -2.50 7.02
N ASP A 23 1.78 -2.75 7.06
CA ASP A 23 0.72 -1.74 6.82
C ASP A 23 0.85 -0.60 7.85
N ASN A 24 1.01 -0.92 9.14
CA ASN A 24 1.18 0.08 10.19
C ASN A 24 2.47 0.90 10.07
N ARG A 25 3.61 0.25 9.81
CA ARG A 25 4.90 0.97 9.69
C ARG A 25 4.90 1.93 8.51
N LEU A 26 4.37 1.49 7.37
CA LEU A 26 4.36 2.30 6.17
C LEU A 26 3.30 3.41 6.24
N PHE A 27 2.17 3.17 6.92
CA PHE A 27 1.19 4.20 7.26
C PHE A 27 1.80 5.30 8.13
N LEU A 28 2.53 4.93 9.19
CA LEU A 28 3.25 5.89 10.03
C LEU A 28 4.27 6.70 9.22
N GLY A 29 5.01 6.05 8.32
CA GLY A 29 5.92 6.73 7.39
C GLY A 29 5.18 7.71 6.47
N PHE A 30 4.02 7.32 5.95
CA PHE A 30 3.18 8.18 5.12
C PHE A 30 2.69 9.41 5.89
N ILE A 31 2.19 9.24 7.12
CA ILE A 31 1.78 10.35 7.98
C ILE A 31 2.96 11.25 8.31
N ALA A 32 4.11 10.70 8.69
CA ALA A 32 5.29 11.49 9.05
C ALA A 32 5.76 12.36 7.86
N ILE A 33 5.79 11.79 6.65
CA ILE A 33 6.09 12.54 5.43
C ILE A 33 5.05 13.64 5.21
N THR A 34 3.76 13.31 5.32
CA THR A 34 2.66 14.27 5.12
C THR A 34 2.76 15.45 6.09
N LEU A 35 2.92 15.18 7.39
CA LEU A 35 3.05 16.19 8.43
C LEU A 35 4.26 17.08 8.21
N THR A 36 5.42 16.49 7.91
CA THR A 36 6.66 17.24 7.64
C THR A 36 6.45 18.28 6.53
N ILE A 37 5.68 17.95 5.50
CA ILE A 37 5.38 18.85 4.38
C ILE A 37 4.46 19.99 4.80
N VAL A 38 3.39 19.65 5.51
CA VAL A 38 2.42 20.64 6.01
C VAL A 38 3.13 21.67 6.89
N PHE A 39 4.12 21.26 7.68
CA PHE A 39 4.91 22.16 8.51
C PHE A 39 5.92 23.02 7.74
N ILE A 40 6.53 22.52 6.66
CA ILE A 40 7.54 23.28 5.91
C ILE A 40 6.90 24.29 4.94
N GLY A 41 5.73 23.99 4.37
CA GLY A 41 4.97 24.93 3.53
C GLY A 41 5.61 25.30 2.18
N ASP A 42 6.71 24.63 1.80
CA ASP A 42 7.41 24.91 0.54
C ASP A 42 6.77 24.19 -0.66
N LYS A 43 6.45 24.97 -1.69
CA LYS A 43 5.89 24.51 -2.97
C LYS A 43 6.84 23.59 -3.73
N GLY A 44 8.16 23.73 -3.56
CA GLY A 44 9.15 22.86 -4.18
C GLY A 44 9.09 21.43 -3.63
N ILE A 45 8.94 21.31 -2.31
CA ILE A 45 8.84 20.03 -1.59
C ILE A 45 7.52 19.32 -1.96
N ALA A 46 6.42 20.06 -2.07
CA ALA A 46 5.13 19.49 -2.47
C ALA A 46 5.18 18.79 -3.85
N LYS A 47 5.91 19.35 -4.82
CA LYS A 47 6.09 18.73 -6.15
C LYS A 47 6.86 17.43 -6.08
N VAL A 48 7.94 17.40 -5.29
CA VAL A 48 8.76 16.19 -5.10
C VAL A 48 7.92 15.08 -4.47
N ILE A 49 7.06 15.39 -3.50
CA ILE A 49 6.19 14.39 -2.89
C ILE A 49 5.07 13.90 -3.80
N PHE A 50 4.55 14.73 -4.70
CA PHE A 50 3.60 14.28 -5.70
C PHE A 50 4.18 13.15 -6.58
N ILE A 51 5.50 13.08 -6.70
CA ILE A 51 6.22 11.99 -7.36
C ILE A 51 6.56 10.85 -6.38
N ILE A 52 7.07 11.18 -5.18
CA ILE A 52 7.50 10.16 -4.19
C ILE A 52 6.32 9.32 -3.70
N TRP A 53 5.14 9.91 -3.45
CA TRP A 53 3.98 9.18 -2.95
C TRP A 53 3.52 8.03 -3.86
N PRO A 54 3.22 8.24 -5.14
CA PRO A 54 2.86 7.13 -6.03
C PRO A 54 3.97 6.08 -6.14
N VAL A 55 5.24 6.48 -6.17
CA VAL A 55 6.37 5.53 -6.18
C VAL A 55 6.41 4.70 -4.89
N TYR A 56 6.26 5.35 -3.74
CA TYR A 56 6.21 4.70 -2.43
C TYR A 56 5.01 3.75 -2.30
N SER A 57 3.83 4.19 -2.74
CA SER A 57 2.62 3.36 -2.79
C SER A 57 2.79 2.15 -3.72
N LEU A 58 3.46 2.30 -4.87
CA LEU A 58 3.76 1.19 -5.78
C LEU A 58 4.70 0.15 -5.16
N ILE A 59 5.79 0.61 -4.53
CA ILE A 59 6.74 -0.26 -3.82
C ILE A 59 6.00 -1.03 -2.72
N TYR A 60 5.18 -0.33 -1.94
CA TYR A 60 4.39 -0.94 -0.89
C TYR A 60 3.45 -2.04 -1.43
N ILE A 61 2.63 -1.72 -2.45
CA ILE A 61 1.70 -2.69 -3.04
C ILE A 61 2.42 -3.92 -3.56
N ARG A 62 3.62 -3.76 -4.16
CA ARG A 62 4.42 -4.91 -4.61
C ARG A 62 4.87 -5.80 -3.45
N ILE A 63 5.38 -5.22 -2.37
CA ILE A 63 5.80 -5.97 -1.18
C ILE A 63 4.60 -6.66 -0.53
N PHE A 64 3.50 -5.93 -0.38
CA PHE A 64 2.25 -6.44 0.20
C PHE A 64 1.70 -7.62 -0.61
N ARG A 65 1.64 -7.51 -1.94
CA ARG A 65 1.22 -8.61 -2.82
C ARG A 65 2.16 -9.82 -2.72
N LYS A 66 3.48 -9.58 -2.62
CA LYS A 66 4.45 -10.66 -2.49
C LYS A 66 4.22 -11.46 -1.21
N LEU A 67 3.96 -10.79 -0.09
CA LEU A 67 3.65 -11.42 1.20
C LEU A 67 2.25 -12.07 1.19
N SER A 68 1.23 -11.39 0.68
CA SER A 68 -0.13 -11.91 0.49
C SER A 68 -0.15 -13.22 -0.32
N ASN A 69 0.67 -13.32 -1.38
CA ASN A 69 0.77 -14.52 -2.21
C ASN A 69 1.47 -15.70 -1.51
N GLN A 70 2.10 -15.51 -0.35
CA GLN A 70 2.64 -16.59 0.47
C GLN A 70 1.59 -17.27 1.34
N LEU A 71 0.38 -16.69 1.47
CA LEU A 71 -0.74 -17.33 2.16
C LEU A 71 -1.15 -18.61 1.44
N ILE A 72 -1.22 -19.70 2.18
CA ILE A 72 -1.53 -21.04 1.67
C ILE A 72 -3.05 -21.18 1.52
N GLU A 73 -3.83 -20.63 2.45
CA GLU A 73 -5.30 -20.70 2.41
C GLU A 73 -5.90 -19.65 1.46
N LYS A 74 -6.64 -20.12 0.45
CA LYS A 74 -7.26 -19.26 -0.59
C LYS A 74 -8.20 -18.20 0.00
N GLY A 75 -9.00 -18.57 1.00
CA GLY A 75 -9.91 -17.64 1.69
C GLY A 75 -9.17 -16.51 2.42
N MET A 76 -8.02 -16.81 3.03
CA MET A 76 -7.17 -15.80 3.68
C MET A 76 -6.56 -14.84 2.65
N ARG A 77 -6.10 -15.38 1.50
CA ARG A 77 -5.58 -14.56 0.40
C ARG A 77 -6.64 -13.63 -0.19
N GLU A 78 -7.87 -14.12 -0.34
CA GLU A 78 -9.01 -13.32 -0.81
C GLU A 78 -9.37 -12.23 0.20
N LEU A 79 -9.43 -12.55 1.50
CA LEU A 79 -9.67 -11.57 2.56
C LEU A 79 -8.64 -10.44 2.56
N VAL A 80 -7.35 -10.78 2.45
CA VAL A 80 -6.23 -9.82 2.44
C VAL A 80 -6.22 -8.95 1.18
N ASN A 81 -6.57 -9.53 0.03
CA ASN A 81 -6.60 -8.79 -1.24
C ASN A 81 -7.94 -8.08 -1.50
N SER A 82 -8.97 -8.36 -0.69
CA SER A 82 -10.27 -7.73 -0.80
C SER A 82 -10.22 -6.23 -0.49
N TRP A 83 -11.32 -5.55 -0.79
CA TRP A 83 -11.54 -4.15 -0.39
C TRP A 83 -12.04 -4.01 1.05
N GLY A 84 -12.20 -5.11 1.79
CA GLY A 84 -12.62 -5.10 3.19
C GLY A 84 -11.52 -4.59 4.13
N ASN A 85 -11.94 -3.99 5.24
CA ASN A 85 -11.19 -3.25 6.28
C ASN A 85 -9.89 -3.85 6.87
N LEU A 86 -9.36 -4.97 6.37
CA LEU A 86 -8.21 -5.66 6.97
C LEU A 86 -6.89 -4.87 6.88
N TYR A 87 -6.70 -4.05 5.84
CA TYR A 87 -5.47 -3.27 5.62
C TYR A 87 -5.78 -1.90 5.02
N PRO A 88 -6.07 -0.88 5.85
CA PRO A 88 -6.51 0.44 5.39
C PRO A 88 -5.45 1.16 4.57
N PHE A 89 -4.16 1.01 4.89
CA PHE A 89 -3.10 1.71 4.15
C PHE A 89 -2.85 1.08 2.77
N TYR A 90 -3.06 -0.23 2.61
CA TYR A 90 -3.11 -0.89 1.30
C TYR A 90 -4.19 -0.30 0.38
N GLN A 91 -5.39 -0.02 0.91
CA GLN A 91 -6.44 0.64 0.12
C GLN A 91 -6.09 2.10 -0.19
N CYS A 92 -5.59 2.85 0.80
CA CYS A 92 -5.12 4.22 0.61
C CYS A 92 -4.06 4.30 -0.51
N SER A 93 -3.11 3.36 -0.52
CA SER A 93 -2.07 3.30 -1.55
C SER A 93 -2.61 3.01 -2.96
N LYS A 94 -3.68 2.21 -3.10
CA LYS A 94 -4.36 2.05 -4.40
C LYS A 94 -5.01 3.36 -4.84
N ILE A 95 -5.67 4.06 -3.92
CA ILE A 95 -6.31 5.36 -4.20
C ILE A 95 -5.26 6.40 -4.61
N CYS A 96 -4.12 6.48 -3.90
CA CYS A 96 -3.01 7.36 -4.24
C CYS A 96 -2.53 7.13 -5.68
N ILE A 97 -2.37 5.87 -6.10
CA ILE A 97 -1.98 5.56 -7.48
C ILE A 97 -3.04 5.98 -8.49
N CYS A 98 -4.33 5.69 -8.21
CA CYS A 98 -5.42 6.12 -9.09
C CYS A 98 -5.44 7.65 -9.25
N LEU A 99 -5.30 8.40 -8.15
CA LEU A 99 -5.25 9.86 -8.16
C LEU A 99 -4.04 10.38 -8.94
N SER A 100 -2.86 9.76 -8.79
CA SER A 100 -1.68 10.14 -9.57
C SER A 100 -1.85 9.89 -11.06
N ILE A 101 -2.49 8.79 -11.46
CA ILE A 101 -2.80 8.52 -12.88
C ILE A 101 -3.78 9.57 -13.43
N ILE A 102 -4.85 9.87 -12.70
CA ILE A 102 -5.83 10.91 -13.10
C ILE A 102 -5.13 12.27 -13.23
N GLY A 103 -4.31 12.66 -12.25
CA GLY A 103 -3.55 13.91 -12.29
C GLY A 103 -2.60 13.97 -13.48
N PHE A 104 -1.94 12.86 -13.83
CA PHE A 104 -1.07 12.78 -14.99
C PHE A 104 -1.84 12.91 -16.31
N ILE A 105 -3.01 12.28 -16.43
CA ILE A 105 -3.89 12.43 -17.60
C ILE A 105 -4.35 13.88 -17.76
N ILE A 106 -4.79 14.53 -16.68
CA ILE A 106 -5.18 15.95 -16.69
C ILE A 106 -4.00 16.82 -17.13
N PHE A 107 -2.80 16.58 -16.57
CA PHE A 107 -1.59 17.32 -16.96
C PHE A 107 -1.29 17.20 -18.47
N ILE A 108 -1.40 15.99 -19.04
CA ILE A 108 -1.24 15.78 -20.48
C ILE A 108 -2.30 16.56 -21.25
N LEU A 109 -3.59 16.42 -20.89
CA LEU A 109 -4.69 17.09 -21.59
C LEU A 109 -4.56 18.62 -21.57
N SER A 110 -4.11 19.20 -20.46
CA SER A 110 -3.86 20.66 -20.34
C SER A 110 -2.63 21.15 -21.10
N PHE A 111 -1.72 20.27 -21.50
CA PHE A 111 -0.52 20.63 -22.26
C PHE A 111 -0.74 20.57 -23.78
N PHE A 112 -1.68 19.74 -24.23
CA PHE A 112 -2.02 19.56 -25.64
C PHE A 112 -3.19 20.45 -26.11
N HIS A 113 -3.82 21.21 -25.21
CA HIS A 113 -4.90 22.14 -25.53
C HIS A 113 -4.46 23.60 -25.35
#